data_AF-A0A2D0KCN0-F1
#
_entry.id   AF-A0A2D0KCN0-F1
#
_cell.length_a   1.000
_cell.length_b   1.000
_cell.length_c   1.000
_cell.angle_alpha   90.00
_cell.angle_beta   90.00
_cell.angle_gamma   90.00
#
_symmetry.space_group_name_H-M   'P 1'
#
loop_
_entity.id
_entity.type
_entity.pdbx_description
1 polymer ?
#
loop_
_entity_poly.entity_id
_entity_poly.type
_entity_poly.pdbx_seq_one_letter_code
_entity_poly.pdbx_strand_id
1 'polypeptide(L)'
;MKLVKTNKANLPVTEAPTMTSLEMVDYINADRKAKAEAEGLAFPCKKYKKLRHSDFTKKVPKVLGEGCAKNFSHPIKNQQNGEIYPGYKFPKRESCLMAMSYSYEL
;
A
#
# COMPACT_ATOMS: atom_id res chain seq x y z
N MET A 1 -44.95 22.77 24.84
CA MET A 1 -43.85 22.48 23.90
C MET A 1 -42.72 21.82 24.66
N LYS A 2 -42.39 20.54 24.39
CA LYS A 2 -41.27 19.84 25.03
C LYS A 2 -40.03 19.95 24.12
N LEU A 3 -38.95 20.51 24.66
CA LEU A 3 -37.64 20.57 24.02
C LEU A 3 -37.05 19.16 23.91
N VAL A 4 -36.89 18.67 22.68
CA VAL A 4 -36.14 17.45 22.39
C VAL A 4 -34.65 17.80 22.40
N LYS A 5 -33.92 17.30 23.39
CA LYS A 5 -32.45 17.37 23.41
C LYS A 5 -31.93 16.26 22.51
N THR A 6 -31.34 16.63 21.37
CA THR A 6 -30.62 15.69 20.51
C THR A 6 -29.27 15.36 21.14
N ASN A 7 -29.17 14.14 21.67
CA ASN A 7 -27.88 13.54 22.05
C ASN A 7 -27.07 13.32 20.77
N LYS A 8 -26.02 14.11 20.59
CA LYS A 8 -25.06 13.97 19.49
C LYS A 8 -24.26 12.69 19.72
N ALA A 9 -24.72 11.59 19.13
CA ALA A 9 -23.96 10.34 19.15
C ALA A 9 -22.62 10.58 18.45
N ASN A 10 -21.51 10.39 19.18
CA ASN A 10 -20.17 10.44 18.63
C ASN A 10 -20.01 9.19 17.73
N LEU A 11 -20.17 9.37 16.42
CA LEU A 11 -19.92 8.30 15.45
C LEU A 11 -18.48 7.79 15.66
N PRO A 12 -18.24 6.47 15.67
CA PRO A 12 -16.87 5.97 15.69
C PRO A 12 -16.16 6.56 14.46
N VAL A 13 -15.06 7.28 14.71
CA VAL A 13 -14.18 7.75 13.63
C VAL A 13 -13.73 6.51 12.88
N THR A 14 -14.35 6.26 11.73
CA THR A 14 -13.93 5.22 10.81
C THR A 14 -12.60 5.71 10.26
N GLU A 15 -11.49 5.18 10.80
CA GLU A 15 -10.16 5.52 10.30
C GLU A 15 -10.16 5.31 8.79
N ALA A 16 -9.69 6.32 8.05
CA ALA A 16 -9.63 6.23 6.60
C ALA A 16 -8.81 4.99 6.21
N PRO A 17 -9.25 4.20 5.21
CA PRO A 17 -8.57 2.97 4.84
C PRO A 17 -7.12 3.27 4.42
N THR A 18 -6.18 2.54 5.02
CA THR A 18 -4.75 2.65 4.77
C THR A 18 -4.17 1.32 4.32
N MET A 19 -3.02 1.37 3.66
CA MET A 19 -2.29 0.18 3.24
C MET A 19 -0.79 0.36 3.49
N THR A 20 -0.18 -0.62 4.12
CA THR A 20 1.26 -0.65 4.37
C THR A 20 2.03 -0.98 3.10
N SER A 21 3.31 -0.59 3.07
CA SER A 21 4.20 -0.93 1.95
C SER A 21 4.38 -2.43 1.71
N LEU A 22 4.22 -3.28 2.73
CA LEU A 22 4.21 -4.74 2.54
C LEU A 22 2.93 -5.20 1.84
N GLU A 23 1.76 -4.76 2.34
CA GLU A 23 0.48 -5.07 1.71
C GLU A 23 0.44 -4.59 0.25
N MET A 24 1.01 -3.41 -0.04
CA MET A 24 1.15 -2.90 -1.42
C MET A 24 1.97 -3.84 -2.31
N VAL A 25 3.08 -4.37 -1.80
CA VAL A 25 3.94 -5.29 -2.55
C VAL A 25 3.21 -6.60 -2.82
N ASP A 26 2.50 -7.13 -1.82
CA ASP A 26 1.73 -8.36 -1.96
C ASP A 26 0.59 -8.19 -2.97
N TYR A 27 -0.14 -7.07 -2.89
CA TYR A 27 -1.19 -6.72 -3.85
C TYR A 27 -0.65 -6.64 -5.29
N ILE A 28 0.45 -5.90 -5.52
CA ILE A 28 1.05 -5.76 -6.85
C ILE A 28 1.55 -7.12 -7.38
N ASN A 29 2.14 -7.95 -6.52
CA ASN A 29 2.59 -9.28 -6.91
C ASN A 29 1.43 -10.23 -7.21
N ALA A 30 0.31 -10.13 -6.48
CA ALA A 30 -0.90 -10.90 -6.76
C ALA A 30 -1.51 -10.52 -8.12
N ASP A 31 -1.60 -9.22 -8.43
CA ASP A 31 -2.05 -8.74 -9.75
C ASP A 31 -1.13 -9.24 -10.88
N ARG A 32 0.19 -9.13 -10.70
CA ARG A 32 1.18 -9.65 -11.67
C ARG A 32 1.07 -11.17 -11.86
N LYS A 33 0.84 -11.91 -10.79
CA LYS A 33 0.64 -13.36 -10.84
C LYS A 33 -0.62 -13.70 -11.62
N ALA A 34 -1.74 -13.04 -11.33
CA ALA A 34 -3.00 -13.25 -12.04
C ALA A 34 -2.87 -12.94 -13.54
N LYS A 35 -2.16 -11.87 -13.91
CA LYS A 35 -1.88 -11.53 -15.32
C LYS A 35 -0.98 -12.56 -16.01
N ALA A 36 0.04 -13.08 -15.32
CA ALA A 36 0.89 -14.15 -15.85
C ALA A 36 0.06 -15.43 -16.11
N GLU A 37 -0.74 -15.86 -15.14
CA GLU A 37 -1.58 -17.04 -15.24
C GLU A 37 -2.64 -16.92 -16.34
N ALA A 38 -3.25 -15.74 -16.51
CA ALA A 38 -4.19 -15.46 -17.60
C ALA A 38 -3.55 -15.56 -18.99
N GLU A 39 -2.23 -15.36 -19.10
CA GLU A 39 -1.45 -15.54 -20.33
C GLU A 39 -0.83 -16.94 -20.45
N GLY A 40 -1.12 -17.86 -19.52
CA GLY A 40 -0.53 -19.21 -19.49
C GLY A 40 0.95 -19.24 -19.09
N LEU A 41 1.46 -18.17 -18.46
CA LEU A 41 2.83 -18.06 -17.99
C LEU A 41 2.92 -18.38 -16.49
N ALA A 42 4.02 -18.98 -16.06
CA ALA A 42 4.34 -19.12 -14.64
C ALA A 42 4.79 -17.77 -14.05
N PHE A 43 4.47 -17.52 -12.78
CA PHE A 43 4.98 -16.37 -12.02
C PHE A 43 6.03 -16.81 -10.98
N PRO A 44 7.18 -16.12 -10.88
CA PRO A 44 7.62 -14.98 -11.68
C PRO A 44 8.21 -15.36 -13.05
N CYS A 45 8.11 -14.47 -14.04
CA CYS A 45 8.71 -14.64 -15.37
C CYS A 45 9.33 -13.34 -15.89
N LYS A 46 9.90 -13.38 -17.11
CA LYS A 46 10.55 -12.22 -17.74
C LYS A 46 9.61 -11.02 -17.87
N LYS A 47 8.33 -11.28 -18.21
CA LYS A 47 7.27 -10.27 -18.35
C LYS A 47 6.74 -9.81 -16.99
N TYR A 48 6.48 -10.74 -16.08
CA TYR A 48 5.91 -10.47 -14.75
C TYR A 48 6.92 -10.79 -13.64
N LYS A 49 7.79 -9.81 -13.34
CA LYS A 49 8.81 -9.95 -12.29
C LYS A 49 8.21 -9.79 -10.90
N LYS A 50 8.69 -10.59 -9.94
CA LYS A 50 8.35 -10.43 -8.53
C LYS A 50 8.93 -9.12 -7.99
N LEU A 51 8.07 -8.26 -7.46
CA LEU A 51 8.43 -7.03 -6.77
C LEU A 51 8.92 -7.36 -5.37
N ARG A 52 10.07 -6.81 -4.99
CA ARG A 52 10.59 -6.86 -3.61
C ARG A 52 10.24 -5.59 -2.87
N HIS A 53 10.07 -5.69 -1.55
CA HIS A 53 9.83 -4.53 -0.69
C HIS A 53 10.92 -3.47 -0.78
N SER A 54 12.20 -3.88 -0.86
CA SER A 54 13.34 -2.97 -1.04
C SER A 54 13.28 -2.14 -2.33
N ASP A 55 12.71 -2.68 -3.40
CA ASP A 55 12.59 -1.97 -4.67
C ASP A 55 11.36 -1.06 -4.65
N PHE A 56 10.30 -1.49 -3.97
CA PHE A 56 9.14 -0.66 -3.69
C PHE A 56 9.50 0.60 -2.91
N THR A 57 10.21 0.46 -1.78
CA THR A 57 10.58 1.60 -0.93
C THR A 57 11.47 2.62 -1.64
N LYS A 58 12.32 2.18 -2.58
CA LYS A 58 13.13 3.07 -3.45
C LYS A 58 12.30 3.85 -4.46
N LYS A 59 11.15 3.32 -4.89
CA LYS A 59 10.26 3.98 -5.87
C LYS A 59 9.31 4.99 -5.21
N VAL A 60 8.94 4.79 -3.95
CA VAL A 60 8.06 5.70 -3.19
C VAL A 60 8.48 7.19 -3.28
N PRO A 61 9.73 7.59 -2.95
CA PRO A 61 10.13 8.99 -3.06
C PRO A 61 10.17 9.51 -4.50
N LYS A 62 10.34 8.63 -5.50
CA LYS A 62 10.29 9.01 -6.92
C LYS A 62 8.88 9.29 -7.41
N VAL A 63 7.89 8.57 -6.89
CA VAL A 63 6.48 8.69 -7.30
C VAL A 63 5.77 9.80 -6.51
N LEU A 64 6.02 9.87 -5.20
CA LEU A 64 5.34 10.83 -4.31
C LEU A 64 6.13 12.13 -4.10
N GLY A 65 7.41 12.15 -4.45
CA GLY A 65 8.35 13.23 -4.11
C GLY A 65 9.02 12.99 -2.74
N GLU A 66 10.29 13.37 -2.62
CA GLU A 66 11.11 13.10 -1.43
C GLU A 66 10.54 13.69 -0.14
N GLY A 67 9.97 14.91 -0.21
CA GLY A 67 9.35 15.58 0.93
C GLY A 67 8.06 14.89 1.39
N CYS A 68 7.19 14.55 0.45
CA CYS A 68 5.90 13.91 0.76
C CYS A 68 6.06 12.47 1.24
N ALA A 69 7.00 11.69 0.68
CA ALA A 69 7.23 10.30 1.09
C ALA A 69 7.51 10.17 2.59
N LYS A 70 8.29 11.10 3.16
CA LYS A 70 8.63 11.12 4.59
C LYS A 70 7.40 11.19 5.49
N ASN A 71 6.33 11.85 5.05
CA ASN A 71 5.08 11.97 5.81
C ASN A 71 4.34 10.63 6.00
N PHE A 72 4.65 9.65 5.15
CA PHE A 72 4.03 8.32 5.19
C PHE A 72 4.94 7.26 5.79
N SER A 73 6.10 7.66 6.33
CA SER A 73 7.04 6.73 6.97
C SER A 73 6.36 6.00 8.11
N HIS A 74 6.45 4.67 8.11
CA HIS A 74 5.84 3.83 9.12
C HIS A 74 6.74 2.62 9.39
N PRO A 75 7.19 2.43 10.64
CA PRO A 75 7.99 1.26 11.00
C PRO A 75 7.17 -0.01 10.84
N ILE A 76 7.78 -1.05 10.28
CA ILE A 76 7.15 -2.35 10.10
C ILE A 76 7.85 -3.34 11.02
N LYS A 77 7.07 -3.93 11.93
CA LYS A 77 7.56 -4.99 12.81
C LYS A 77 7.45 -6.33 12.11
N ASN A 78 8.57 -7.03 11.99
CA ASN A 78 8.57 -8.41 11.50
C ASN A 78 8.04 -9.34 12.61
N GLN A 79 7.06 -10.16 12.26
CA GLN A 79 6.40 -11.06 13.20
C GLN A 79 7.30 -12.23 13.64
N GLN A 80 8.29 -12.61 12.82
CA GLN A 80 9.15 -13.77 13.09
C GLN A 80 10.27 -13.47 14.09
N ASN A 81 10.97 -12.33 13.93
CA ASN A 81 12.11 -11.97 14.77
C ASN A 81 11.87 -10.74 15.65
N GLY A 82 10.72 -10.06 15.49
CA GLY A 82 10.39 -8.85 16.25
C GLY A 82 11.15 -7.59 15.82
N GLU A 83 12.03 -7.68 14.82
CA GLU A 83 12.82 -6.54 14.33
C GLU A 83 11.94 -5.51 13.63
N ILE A 84 12.38 -4.25 13.68
CA ILE A 84 11.68 -3.12 13.07
C ILE A 84 12.44 -2.66 11.84
N TYR A 85 11.75 -2.63 10.70
CA TYR A 85 12.29 -2.16 9.42
C TYR A 85 11.61 -0.86 8.97
N PRO A 86 12.32 -0.01 8.21
CA PRO A 86 11.71 1.15 7.59
C PRO A 86 10.68 0.72 6.55
N GLY A 87 9.52 1.35 6.57
CA GLY A 87 8.44 1.11 5.62
C GLY A 87 7.54 2.34 5.51
N TYR A 88 6.38 2.13 4.91
CA TYR A 88 5.38 3.19 4.73
C TYR A 88 3.98 2.68 5.04
N LYS A 89 3.09 3.61 5.41
CA LYS A 89 1.65 3.40 5.53
C LYS A 89 0.94 4.52 4.77
N PHE A 90 0.26 4.16 3.70
CA PHE A 90 -0.35 5.11 2.77
C PHE A 90 -1.85 5.23 2.99
N PRO A 91 -2.43 6.43 2.91
CA PRO A 91 -3.85 6.61 2.67
C PRO A 91 -4.23 6.07 1.29
N LYS A 92 -5.54 5.89 1.07
CA LYS A 92 -6.10 5.42 -0.20
C LYS A 92 -5.56 6.13 -1.45
N ARG A 93 -5.37 7.46 -1.41
CA ARG A 93 -4.91 8.23 -2.58
C ARG A 93 -3.48 7.83 -2.97
N GLU A 94 -2.56 7.81 -2.02
CA GLU A 94 -1.15 7.51 -2.26
C GLU A 94 -0.93 6.03 -2.55
N SER A 95 -1.70 5.13 -1.93
CA SER A 95 -1.66 3.71 -2.29
C SER A 95 -2.10 3.49 -3.74
N CYS A 96 -3.16 4.16 -4.19
CA CYS A 96 -3.56 4.14 -5.60
C CYS A 96 -2.48 4.69 -6.54
N LEU A 97 -1.84 5.82 -6.20
CA LEU A 97 -0.72 6.36 -6.98
C LEU A 97 0.42 5.36 -7.10
N MET A 98 0.78 4.71 -5.98
CA MET A 98 1.80 3.67 -5.98
C MET A 98 1.41 2.49 -6.87
N ALA A 99 0.19 1.95 -6.75
CA ALA A 99 -0.28 0.85 -7.60
C ALA A 99 -0.25 1.20 -9.09
N MET A 100 -0.77 2.37 -9.47
CA MET A 100 -0.74 2.84 -10.86
C MET A 100 0.69 2.95 -11.39
N SER A 101 1.64 3.43 -10.59
CA SER A 101 3.05 3.55 -11.00
C SER A 101 3.71 2.22 -11.38
N TYR A 102 3.15 1.08 -10.95
CA TYR A 102 3.61 -0.27 -11.30
C TYR A 102 2.82 -0.91 -12.44
N SER A 103 1.72 -0.30 -12.86
CA SER A 103 0.88 -0.74 -13.97
C SER A 103 1.37 -0.22 -15.33
N TYR A 104 2.19 0.84 -15.38
CA TYR A 104 2.62 1.50 -16.61
C TYR A 104 3.97 1.05 -17.18
N GLU A 105 4.70 0.15 -16.50
CA GLU A 105 5.91 -0.46 -17.06
C GLU A 105 5.48 -1.66 -17.93
N LEU A 106 5.02 -1.35 -19.15
CA LEU A 106 4.86 -2.27 -20.29
C LEU A 106 6.18 -2.33 -21.08
#